data_AF-A0A345SYK7-F1
#
_entry.id   AF-A0A345SYK7-F1
#
_cell.length_a   1.000
_cell.length_b   1.000
_cell.length_c   1.000
_cell.angle_alpha   90.00
_cell.angle_beta   90.00
_cell.angle_gamma   90.00
#
_symmetry.space_group_name_H-M   'P 1'
#
loop_
_entity.id
_entity.type
_entity.pdbx_description
1 polymer ?
#
loop_
_entity_poly.entity_id
_entity_poly.type
_entity_poly.pdbx_seq_one_letter_code
_entity_poly.pdbx_strand_id
1 'polypeptide(L)'
;MMGHSHAVSGAMLYAASAPFLPPLLLDIHLQPSDILMGTVLCAGAALLPDLDHHDGTIANFLGPLSKLLCRLVAWISGGHRHATHSFLFVALMSAGTWAGISYAGRWFTLGMTFFLLALAIRALHLCPPGHGTSAWITVVGLAALGTAGIDRWMPNAPGWLPYAVGLGCLAHLLGDCLTKQGAPLFWPHRQRYETVLIKHTGNKVETKVLVPLMSVATVALLWFTALSPTVVG
;
A
#
# COMPACT_ATOMS: atom_id res chain seq x y z
N MET A 1 -9.50 -9.42 0.76
CA MET A 1 -9.16 -9.95 -0.58
C MET A 1 -7.81 -10.65 -0.50
N MET A 2 -7.21 -11.10 -1.60
CA MET A 2 -5.79 -11.50 -1.62
C MET A 2 -4.91 -10.26 -1.46
N GLY A 3 -3.76 -10.39 -0.78
CA GLY A 3 -2.80 -9.28 -0.63
C GLY A 3 -2.36 -8.66 -1.97
N HIS A 4 -2.12 -9.49 -2.99
CA HIS A 4 -1.85 -9.02 -4.35
C HIS A 4 -2.97 -8.11 -4.91
N SER A 5 -4.23 -8.48 -4.68
CA SER A 5 -5.37 -7.71 -5.15
C SER A 5 -5.49 -6.37 -4.46
N HIS A 6 -5.18 -6.30 -3.16
CA HIS A 6 -5.10 -5.04 -2.39
C HIS A 6 -3.96 -4.15 -2.89
N ALA A 7 -2.79 -4.73 -3.19
CA ALA A 7 -1.68 -3.99 -3.75
C ALA A 7 -2.03 -3.33 -5.10
N VAL A 8 -2.65 -4.11 -6.00
CA VAL A 8 -3.08 -3.62 -7.31
C VAL A 8 -4.18 -2.57 -7.20
N SER A 9 -5.14 -2.72 -6.28
CA SER A 9 -6.17 -1.70 -6.07
C SER A 9 -5.60 -0.40 -5.48
N GLY A 10 -4.63 -0.49 -4.57
CA GLY A 10 -3.88 0.66 -4.05
C GLY A 10 -3.11 1.41 -5.13
N ALA A 11 -2.38 0.67 -5.98
CA ALA A 11 -1.70 1.24 -7.15
C ALA A 11 -2.68 1.98 -8.07
N MET A 12 -3.78 1.32 -8.44
CA MET A 12 -4.78 1.90 -9.35
C MET A 12 -5.39 3.17 -8.76
N LEU A 13 -5.79 3.16 -7.49
CA LEU A 13 -6.40 4.33 -6.86
C LEU A 13 -5.44 5.50 -6.85
N TYR A 14 -4.16 5.31 -6.50
CA TYR A 14 -3.18 6.39 -6.53
C TYR A 14 -2.97 6.92 -7.94
N ALA A 15 -2.76 6.05 -8.93
CA ALA A 15 -2.58 6.46 -10.33
C ALA A 15 -3.78 7.26 -10.86
N ALA A 16 -5.00 6.93 -10.41
CA ALA A 16 -6.23 7.62 -10.80
C ALA A 16 -6.38 8.99 -10.12
N SER A 17 -6.00 9.09 -8.84
CA SER A 17 -6.29 10.26 -8.02
C SER A 17 -5.15 11.27 -7.92
N ALA A 18 -3.91 10.84 -8.09
CA ALA A 18 -2.70 11.67 -7.98
C ALA A 18 -2.70 12.94 -8.85
N PRO A 19 -3.26 12.96 -10.08
CA PRO A 19 -3.29 14.19 -10.88
C PRO A 19 -4.28 15.24 -10.37
N PHE A 20 -5.24 14.87 -9.53
CA PHE A 20 -6.40 15.73 -9.20
C PHE A 20 -6.55 15.99 -7.71
N LEU A 21 -6.48 14.95 -6.86
CA LEU A 21 -6.77 15.09 -5.44
C LEU A 21 -5.65 15.81 -4.66
N PRO A 22 -4.35 15.51 -4.85
CA PRO A 22 -3.28 16.25 -4.16
C PRO A 22 -3.27 17.76 -4.49
N PRO A 23 -3.41 18.19 -5.76
CA PRO A 23 -3.54 19.63 -6.04
C PRO A 23 -4.81 20.24 -5.41
N LEU A 24 -5.95 19.54 -5.50
CA LEU A 24 -7.23 20.07 -5.02
C LEU A 24 -7.32 20.16 -3.49
N LEU A 25 -6.82 19.16 -2.77
CA LEU A 25 -7.04 19.01 -1.33
C LEU A 25 -5.84 19.43 -0.50
N LEU A 26 -4.63 19.34 -1.06
CA LEU A 26 -3.37 19.55 -0.33
C LEU A 26 -2.54 20.71 -0.89
N ASP A 27 -2.95 21.30 -2.01
CA ASP A 27 -2.16 22.30 -2.77
C ASP A 27 -0.76 21.76 -3.18
N ILE A 28 -0.67 20.45 -3.41
CA ILE A 28 0.57 19.77 -3.81
C ILE A 28 0.49 19.41 -5.29
N HIS A 29 1.37 20.00 -6.08
CA HIS A 29 1.54 19.65 -7.50
C HIS A 29 2.59 18.55 -7.65
N LEU A 30 2.16 17.39 -8.12
CA LEU A 30 3.01 16.22 -8.28
C LEU A 30 3.75 16.25 -9.61
N GLN A 31 5.04 15.94 -9.58
CA GLN A 31 5.82 15.64 -10.77
C GLN A 31 5.51 14.22 -11.27
N PRO A 32 5.79 13.91 -12.54
CA PRO A 32 5.61 12.55 -13.07
C PRO A 32 6.31 11.46 -12.23
N SER A 33 7.50 11.74 -11.70
CA SER A 33 8.22 10.83 -10.81
C SER A 33 7.49 10.59 -9.48
N ASP A 34 6.84 11.62 -8.91
CA ASP A 34 6.01 11.50 -7.71
C ASP A 34 4.80 10.58 -7.96
N ILE A 35 4.17 10.72 -9.14
CA ILE A 35 3.02 9.88 -9.52
C ILE A 35 3.46 8.42 -9.63
N LEU A 36 4.58 8.14 -10.30
CA LEU A 36 5.12 6.79 -10.47
C LEU A 36 5.51 6.18 -9.13
N MET A 37 6.28 6.90 -8.30
CA MET A 37 6.75 6.38 -7.01
C MET A 37 5.60 6.23 -6.01
N GLY A 38 4.72 7.22 -5.92
CA GLY A 38 3.55 7.16 -5.07
C GLY A 38 2.61 6.02 -5.45
N THR A 39 2.51 5.64 -6.73
CA THR A 39 1.75 4.46 -7.15
C THR A 39 2.29 3.17 -6.55
N VAL A 40 3.62 2.97 -6.60
CA VAL A 40 4.28 1.78 -6.02
C VAL A 40 4.21 1.79 -4.50
N LEU A 41 4.44 2.95 -3.86
CA LEU A 41 4.37 3.08 -2.41
C LEU A 41 2.94 2.91 -1.88
N CYS A 42 1.93 3.40 -2.59
CA CYS A 42 0.52 3.18 -2.27
C CYS A 42 0.14 1.70 -2.40
N ALA A 43 0.68 1.00 -3.40
CA ALA A 43 0.52 -0.46 -3.51
C ALA A 43 1.05 -1.17 -2.25
N GLY A 44 2.22 -0.78 -1.76
CA GLY A 44 2.77 -1.29 -0.50
C GLY A 44 1.94 -0.90 0.73
N ALA A 45 1.46 0.35 0.77
CA ALA A 45 0.65 0.87 1.87
C ALA A 45 -0.70 0.17 2.01
N ALA A 46 -1.25 -0.33 0.91
CA ALA A 46 -2.47 -1.14 0.93
C ALA A 46 -2.30 -2.44 1.74
N LEU A 47 -1.09 -2.88 2.07
CA LEU A 47 -0.86 -4.06 2.90
C LEU A 47 -0.65 -3.72 4.39
N LEU A 48 -0.61 -2.44 4.77
CA LEU A 48 -0.43 -2.03 6.16
C LEU A 48 -1.52 -2.57 7.09
N PRO A 49 -2.81 -2.58 6.71
CA PRO A 49 -3.85 -3.16 7.57
C PRO A 49 -3.64 -4.66 7.85
N ASP A 50 -3.14 -5.40 6.84
CA ASP A 50 -2.88 -6.84 6.91
C ASP A 50 -1.62 -7.21 7.70
N LEU A 51 -0.88 -6.23 8.24
CA LEU A 51 0.19 -6.50 9.21
C LEU A 51 -0.35 -7.11 10.51
N ASP A 52 -1.66 -7.16 10.72
CA ASP A 52 -2.30 -7.93 11.80
C ASP A 52 -2.38 -9.45 11.52
N HIS A 53 -1.97 -9.90 10.33
CA HIS A 53 -2.04 -11.30 9.91
C HIS A 53 -0.68 -12.00 10.01
N HIS A 54 -0.45 -12.72 11.10
CA HIS A 54 0.86 -13.31 11.44
C HIS A 54 1.20 -14.63 10.71
N ASP A 55 0.25 -15.22 9.98
CA ASP A 55 0.41 -16.51 9.29
C ASP A 55 0.46 -16.38 7.76
N GLY A 56 0.37 -15.15 7.23
CA GLY A 56 0.35 -14.90 5.78
C GLY A 56 1.73 -14.73 5.14
N THR A 57 1.72 -14.67 3.81
CA THR A 57 2.90 -14.32 2.98
C THR A 57 3.49 -12.96 3.37
N ILE A 58 2.62 -12.03 3.79
CA ILE A 58 2.98 -10.68 4.25
C ILE A 58 3.76 -10.75 5.56
N ALA A 59 3.50 -11.71 6.47
CA ALA A 59 4.23 -11.82 7.73
C ALA A 59 5.72 -12.19 7.55
N ASN A 60 6.10 -12.70 6.38
CA ASN A 60 7.45 -13.23 6.13
C ASN A 60 8.24 -12.41 5.09
N PHE A 61 7.85 -11.15 4.85
CA PHE A 61 8.52 -10.32 3.84
C PHE A 61 9.94 -9.87 4.25
N LEU A 62 10.20 -9.67 5.55
CA LEU A 62 11.53 -9.43 6.13
C LEU A 62 11.96 -10.54 7.09
N GLY A 63 11.40 -11.74 6.90
CA GLY A 63 11.69 -12.91 7.74
C GLY A 63 11.26 -12.76 9.21
N PRO A 64 12.11 -13.06 10.20
CA PRO A 64 11.72 -13.09 11.61
C PRO A 64 11.25 -11.73 12.13
N LEU A 65 11.84 -10.64 11.63
CA LEU A 65 11.50 -9.28 12.04
C LEU A 65 10.06 -8.92 11.66
N SER A 66 9.67 -9.19 10.42
CA SER A 66 8.28 -8.95 10.00
C SER A 66 7.29 -9.84 10.74
N LYS A 67 7.67 -11.08 11.07
CA LYS A 67 6.80 -12.00 11.81
C LYS A 67 6.56 -11.52 13.24
N LEU A 68 7.60 -11.02 13.91
CA LEU A 68 7.49 -10.40 15.22
C LEU A 68 6.59 -9.15 15.15
N LEU A 69 6.86 -8.26 14.19
CA LEU A 69 6.03 -7.08 13.96
C LEU A 69 4.55 -7.46 13.79
N CYS A 70 4.25 -8.45 12.95
CA CYS A 70 2.86 -8.82 12.69
C CYS A 70 2.17 -9.40 13.93
N ARG A 71 2.88 -10.17 14.76
CA ARG A 71 2.35 -10.67 16.04
C ARG A 71 2.07 -9.53 17.01
N LEU A 72 2.95 -8.54 17.09
CA LEU A 72 2.75 -7.36 17.93
C LEU A 72 1.55 -6.53 17.45
N VAL A 73 1.46 -6.25 16.16
CA VAL A 73 0.33 -5.53 15.57
C VAL A 73 -0.98 -6.29 15.78
N ALA A 74 -0.99 -7.60 15.55
CA ALA A 74 -2.16 -8.44 15.81
C ALA A 74 -2.60 -8.35 17.28
N TRP A 75 -1.66 -8.43 18.22
CA TRP A 75 -1.96 -8.33 19.65
C TRP A 75 -2.54 -6.95 20.04
N ILE A 76 -1.92 -5.85 19.58
CA ILE A 76 -2.36 -4.48 19.88
C ILE A 76 -3.73 -4.18 19.25
N SER A 77 -3.97 -4.66 18.03
CA SER A 77 -5.18 -4.36 17.26
C SER A 77 -6.39 -5.24 17.62
N GLY A 78 -6.21 -6.23 18.50
CA GLY A 78 -7.27 -7.17 18.89
C GLY A 78 -7.44 -8.36 17.93
N GLY A 79 -6.44 -8.64 17.10
CA GLY A 79 -6.40 -9.74 16.14
C GLY A 79 -6.68 -9.30 14.70
N HIS A 80 -6.70 -10.27 13.79
CA HIS A 80 -6.90 -10.00 12.36
C HIS A 80 -8.28 -9.38 12.08
N ARG A 81 -8.33 -8.36 11.22
CA ARG A 81 -9.55 -7.66 10.77
C ARG A 81 -10.31 -6.96 11.90
N HIS A 82 -9.57 -6.29 12.78
CA HIS A 82 -10.09 -5.44 13.86
C HIS A 82 -9.62 -3.99 13.69
N ALA A 83 -8.83 -3.45 14.62
CA ALA A 83 -8.50 -2.02 14.66
C ALA A 83 -7.79 -1.53 13.39
N THR A 84 -6.91 -2.36 12.81
CA THR A 84 -6.17 -2.06 11.56
C THR A 84 -7.07 -1.89 10.34
N HIS A 85 -8.28 -2.43 10.37
CA HIS A 85 -9.23 -2.42 9.24
C HIS A 85 -10.33 -1.37 9.43
N SER A 86 -9.97 -0.22 10.00
CA SER A 86 -10.89 0.86 10.36
C SER A 86 -10.45 2.21 9.81
N PHE A 87 -11.37 3.16 9.68
CA PHE A 87 -11.04 4.54 9.30
C PHE A 87 -10.12 5.21 10.33
N LEU A 88 -10.20 4.81 11.61
CA LEU A 88 -9.26 5.26 12.63
C LEU A 88 -7.83 4.86 12.26
N PHE A 89 -7.60 3.63 11.80
CA PHE A 89 -6.28 3.21 11.36
C PHE A 89 -5.79 3.96 10.12
N VAL A 90 -6.67 4.22 9.15
CA VAL A 90 -6.33 5.06 7.98
C VAL A 90 -5.88 6.46 8.44
N ALA A 91 -6.62 7.08 9.35
CA ALA A 91 -6.27 8.39 9.90
C ALA A 91 -4.95 8.36 10.68
N LEU A 92 -4.74 7.36 11.53
CA LEU A 92 -3.52 7.18 12.31
C LEU A 92 -2.30 6.95 11.43
N MET A 93 -2.41 6.12 10.38
CA MET A 93 -1.30 5.88 9.45
C MET A 93 -0.97 7.13 8.63
N SER A 94 -1.99 7.87 8.19
CA SER A 94 -1.79 9.14 7.46
C SER A 94 -1.13 10.19 8.35
N ALA A 95 -1.71 10.44 9.53
CA ALA A 95 -1.21 11.42 10.49
C ALA A 95 0.17 11.04 11.07
N GLY A 96 0.38 9.75 11.35
CA GLY A 96 1.66 9.23 11.82
C GLY A 96 2.76 9.33 10.76
N THR A 97 2.43 9.10 9.49
CA THR A 97 3.37 9.31 8.38
C THR A 97 3.72 10.79 8.23
N TRP A 98 2.71 11.67 8.28
CA TRP A 98 2.92 13.12 8.27
C TRP A 98 3.81 13.57 9.43
N ALA A 99 3.49 13.17 10.66
CA ALA A 99 4.26 13.50 11.85
C ALA A 99 5.70 12.96 11.76
N GLY A 100 5.89 11.72 11.29
CA GLY A 100 7.22 11.14 11.10
C GLY A 100 8.05 11.93 10.09
N ILE A 101 7.46 12.38 8.98
CA ILE A 101 8.15 13.25 8.02
C ILE A 101 8.47 14.61 8.64
N SER A 102 7.51 15.23 9.34
CA SER A 102 7.67 16.57 9.91
C SER A 102 8.68 16.64 11.07
N TYR A 103 8.70 15.62 11.93
CA TYR A 103 9.50 15.65 13.17
C TYR A 103 10.76 14.77 13.12
N ALA A 104 10.71 13.61 12.45
CA ALA A 104 11.87 12.71 12.31
C ALA A 104 12.57 12.85 10.95
N GLY A 105 11.95 13.57 9.99
CA GLY A 105 12.60 14.03 8.77
C GLY A 105 12.99 12.90 7.81
N ARG A 106 14.19 13.05 7.23
CA ARG A 106 14.67 12.21 6.13
C ARG A 106 14.79 10.74 6.51
N TRP A 107 15.32 10.42 7.68
CA TRP A 107 15.52 9.02 8.09
C TRP A 107 14.21 8.26 8.23
N PHE A 108 13.17 8.90 8.77
CA PHE A 108 11.84 8.32 8.80
C PHE A 108 11.29 8.09 7.39
N THR A 109 11.42 9.10 6.52
CA THR A 109 10.96 9.03 5.12
C THR A 109 11.58 7.85 4.39
N LEU A 110 12.90 7.67 4.49
CA LEU A 110 13.61 6.55 3.85
C LEU A 110 13.23 5.21 4.46
N GLY A 111 13.09 5.15 5.80
CA GLY A 111 12.66 3.94 6.49
C GLY A 111 11.25 3.49 6.08
N MET A 112 10.30 4.44 6.03
CA MET A 112 8.93 4.18 5.55
C MET A 112 8.94 3.78 4.07
N THR A 113 9.69 4.49 3.22
CA THR A 113 9.82 4.17 1.80
C THR A 113 10.32 2.74 1.59
N PHE A 114 11.42 2.36 2.28
CA PHE A 114 11.96 1.00 2.26
C PHE A 114 10.91 -0.02 2.68
N PHE A 115 10.21 0.25 3.78
CA PHE A 115 9.20 -0.66 4.32
C PHE A 115 8.03 -0.88 3.35
N LEU A 116 7.50 0.19 2.76
CA LEU A 116 6.41 0.13 1.78
C LEU A 116 6.86 -0.53 0.48
N LEU A 117 8.06 -0.25 -0.01
CA LEU A 117 8.63 -0.95 -1.18
C LEU A 117 8.76 -2.45 -0.92
N ALA A 118 9.26 -2.84 0.25
CA ALA A 118 9.41 -4.24 0.61
C ALA A 118 8.05 -4.96 0.65
N LEU A 119 6.99 -4.30 1.14
CA LEU A 119 5.62 -4.81 1.08
C LEU A 119 5.11 -4.91 -0.36
N ALA A 120 5.31 -3.88 -1.18
CA ALA A 120 4.88 -3.86 -2.57
C ALA A 120 5.55 -4.97 -3.39
N ILE A 121 6.87 -5.13 -3.26
CA ILE A 121 7.65 -6.18 -3.94
C ILE A 121 7.11 -7.56 -3.58
N ARG A 122 6.84 -7.81 -2.29
CA ARG A 122 6.29 -9.09 -1.83
C ARG A 122 4.87 -9.31 -2.37
N ALA A 123 4.01 -8.31 -2.28
CA ALA A 123 2.59 -8.42 -2.63
C ALA A 123 2.37 -8.55 -4.15
N LEU A 124 3.19 -7.88 -4.96
CA LEU A 124 3.15 -7.92 -6.42
C LEU A 124 3.96 -9.09 -7.02
N HIS A 125 4.48 -9.99 -6.17
CA HIS A 125 5.27 -11.16 -6.59
C HIS A 125 6.51 -10.82 -7.42
N LEU A 126 7.17 -9.69 -7.13
CA LEU A 126 8.43 -9.27 -7.76
C LEU A 126 9.66 -9.96 -7.17
N CYS A 127 9.45 -11.01 -6.38
CA CYS A 127 10.48 -11.81 -5.73
C CYS A 127 10.16 -13.31 -5.88
N PRO A 128 11.16 -14.21 -5.73
CA PRO A 128 10.92 -15.65 -5.77
C PRO A 128 9.79 -16.10 -4.84
N PRO A 129 8.99 -17.11 -5.24
CA PRO A 129 7.93 -17.64 -4.39
C PRO A 129 8.50 -18.30 -3.13
N GLY A 130 7.71 -18.31 -2.06
CA GLY A 130 8.07 -18.91 -0.78
C GLY A 130 8.75 -17.98 0.22
N HIS A 131 9.32 -18.57 1.28
CA HIS A 131 9.88 -17.87 2.45
C HIS A 131 11.38 -18.16 2.66
N GLY A 132 12.06 -18.64 1.62
CA GLY A 132 13.50 -18.92 1.68
C GLY A 132 14.34 -17.65 1.69
N THR A 133 15.64 -17.82 1.97
CA THR A 133 16.63 -16.74 2.02
C THR A 133 16.70 -15.95 0.72
N SER A 134 16.57 -16.61 -0.44
CA SER A 134 16.53 -15.97 -1.76
C SER A 134 15.41 -14.93 -1.85
N ALA A 135 14.21 -15.27 -1.39
CA ALA A 135 13.08 -14.36 -1.41
C ALA A 135 13.31 -13.12 -0.53
N TRP A 136 13.92 -13.29 0.65
CA TRP A 136 14.20 -12.18 1.57
C TRP A 136 15.29 -11.26 1.03
N ILE A 137 16.38 -11.83 0.54
CA ILE A 137 17.48 -11.05 -0.05
C ILE A 137 16.98 -10.27 -1.26
N THR A 138 16.12 -10.86 -2.09
CA THR A 138 15.49 -10.12 -3.21
C THR A 138 14.61 -8.98 -2.70
N VAL A 139 13.73 -9.21 -1.72
CA VAL A 139 12.87 -8.15 -1.16
C VAL A 139 13.70 -7.01 -0.57
N VAL A 140 14.65 -7.33 0.31
CA VAL A 140 15.53 -6.35 0.96
C VAL A 140 16.39 -5.62 -0.07
N GLY A 141 16.99 -6.35 -1.00
CA GLY A 141 17.87 -5.78 -2.03
C GLY A 141 17.11 -4.82 -2.96
N LEU A 142 15.97 -5.23 -3.50
CA LEU A 142 15.15 -4.38 -4.37
C LEU A 142 14.57 -3.18 -3.62
N ALA A 143 14.10 -3.36 -2.38
CA ALA A 143 13.60 -2.26 -1.56
C ALA A 143 14.71 -1.26 -1.21
N ALA A 144 15.91 -1.73 -0.89
CA ALA A 144 17.07 -0.89 -0.61
C ALA A 144 17.51 -0.11 -1.86
N LEU A 145 17.58 -0.77 -3.02
CA LEU A 145 17.90 -0.13 -4.30
C LEU A 145 16.86 0.93 -4.68
N GLY A 146 15.57 0.62 -4.55
CA GLY A 146 14.49 1.58 -4.80
C GLY A 146 14.54 2.77 -3.85
N THR A 147 14.80 2.52 -2.57
CA THR A 147 14.93 3.58 -1.55
C THR A 147 16.14 4.47 -1.84
N ALA A 148 17.29 3.89 -2.20
CA ALA A 148 18.48 4.65 -2.58
C ALA A 148 18.25 5.48 -3.85
N GLY A 149 17.49 4.95 -4.81
CA GLY A 149 17.06 5.69 -5.99
C GLY A 149 16.21 6.91 -5.64
N ILE A 150 15.19 6.72 -4.81
CA ILE A 150 14.34 7.82 -4.31
C ILE A 150 15.21 8.84 -3.56
N ASP A 151 16.10 8.40 -2.68
CA ASP A 151 17.01 9.30 -1.94
C ASP A 151 17.90 10.14 -2.86
N ARG A 152 18.37 9.55 -3.96
CA ARG A 152 19.30 10.18 -4.90
C ARG A 152 18.63 11.13 -5.89
N TRP A 153 17.42 10.82 -6.34
CA TRP A 153 16.72 11.56 -7.40
C TRP A 153 15.53 12.37 -6.89
N MET A 154 15.06 12.12 -5.66
CA MET A 154 13.94 12.80 -5.00
C MET A 154 14.33 13.17 -3.56
N PRO A 155 15.39 13.98 -3.34
CA PRO A 155 15.98 14.21 -2.02
C PRO A 155 15.12 15.05 -1.06
N ASN A 156 14.07 15.69 -1.56
CA ASN A 156 13.15 16.49 -0.76
C ASN A 156 12.06 15.58 -0.20
N ALA A 157 11.78 15.70 1.11
CA ALA A 157 10.80 14.85 1.77
C ALA A 157 9.43 14.95 1.07
N PRO A 158 8.87 13.84 0.57
CA PRO A 158 7.65 13.87 -0.22
C PRO A 158 6.46 14.18 0.66
N GLY A 159 5.97 15.42 0.61
CA GLY A 159 4.74 15.86 1.29
C GLY A 159 3.50 15.05 0.88
N TRP A 160 3.58 14.30 -0.22
CA TRP A 160 2.54 13.41 -0.73
C TRP A 160 2.59 11.98 -0.15
N LEU A 161 3.63 11.60 0.60
CA LEU A 161 3.73 10.25 1.17
C LEU A 161 2.62 9.93 2.20
N PRO A 162 2.19 10.86 3.09
CA PRO A 162 1.03 10.64 3.95
C PRO A 162 -0.25 10.35 3.16
N TYR A 163 -0.42 11.03 2.02
CA TYR A 163 -1.53 10.79 1.11
C TYR A 163 -1.45 9.39 0.47
N ALA A 164 -0.28 8.96 -0.01
CA ALA A 164 -0.08 7.61 -0.55
C ALA A 164 -0.36 6.53 0.50
N VAL A 165 0.10 6.72 1.74
CA VAL A 165 -0.12 5.79 2.84
C VAL A 165 -1.61 5.69 3.20
N GLY A 166 -2.26 6.84 3.39
CA GLY A 166 -3.69 6.89 3.71
C GLY A 166 -4.56 6.29 2.62
N LEU A 167 -4.28 6.62 1.36
CA LEU A 167 -5.03 6.11 0.22
C LEU A 167 -4.84 4.59 0.05
N GLY A 168 -3.63 4.07 0.28
CA GLY A 168 -3.37 2.63 0.27
C GLY A 168 -4.18 1.90 1.33
N CYS A 169 -4.13 2.35 2.58
CA CYS A 169 -4.95 1.79 3.65
C CYS A 169 -6.45 1.87 3.31
N LEU A 170 -6.91 2.99 2.74
CA LEU A 170 -8.30 3.14 2.32
C LEU A 170 -8.67 2.15 1.20
N ALA A 171 -7.78 1.96 0.21
CA ALA A 171 -7.95 0.99 -0.87
C ALA A 171 -8.13 -0.44 -0.32
N HIS A 172 -7.39 -0.77 0.75
CA HIS A 172 -7.53 -2.05 1.44
C HIS A 172 -8.92 -2.23 2.03
N LEU A 173 -9.38 -1.26 2.81
CA LEU A 173 -10.71 -1.27 3.44
C LEU A 173 -11.82 -1.39 2.39
N LEU A 174 -11.75 -0.59 1.33
CA LEU A 174 -12.70 -0.66 0.22
C LEU A 174 -12.70 -2.05 -0.42
N GLY A 175 -11.52 -2.63 -0.65
CA GLY A 175 -11.40 -4.00 -1.15
C GLY A 175 -12.04 -5.03 -0.21
N ASP A 176 -11.84 -4.90 1.10
CA ASP A 176 -12.44 -5.82 2.06
C ASP A 176 -13.96 -5.67 2.17
N CYS A 177 -14.49 -4.46 2.01
CA CYS A 177 -15.92 -4.21 1.85
C CYS A 177 -16.49 -4.91 0.61
N LEU A 178 -15.72 -5.17 -0.45
CA LEU A 178 -16.22 -5.93 -1.61
C LEU A 178 -16.38 -7.43 -1.34
N THR A 179 -15.95 -7.92 -0.17
CA THR A 179 -16.02 -9.33 0.21
C THR A 179 -17.17 -9.63 1.17
N LYS A 180 -17.58 -10.90 1.27
CA LYS A 180 -18.57 -11.35 2.26
C LYS A 180 -18.21 -11.07 3.72
N GLN A 181 -16.92 -10.95 4.04
CA GLN A 181 -16.49 -10.73 5.44
C GLN A 181 -16.66 -9.26 5.87
N GLY A 182 -16.74 -8.35 4.90
CA GLY A 182 -16.77 -6.91 5.12
C GLY A 182 -15.55 -6.37 5.89
N ALA A 183 -15.59 -5.07 6.19
CA ALA A 183 -14.62 -4.39 7.04
C ALA A 183 -15.30 -3.69 8.23
N PRO A 184 -14.71 -3.70 9.43
CA PRO A 184 -15.21 -2.96 10.59
C PRO A 184 -14.80 -1.49 10.51
N LEU A 185 -15.35 -0.75 9.55
CA LEU A 185 -14.94 0.62 9.20
C LEU A 185 -14.90 1.58 10.40
N PHE A 186 -15.82 1.39 11.37
CA PHE A 186 -15.94 2.22 12.58
C PHE A 186 -15.56 1.46 13.86
N TRP A 187 -14.63 0.48 13.78
CA TRP A 187 -14.07 -0.17 14.97
C TRP A 187 -13.72 0.89 16.04
N PRO A 188 -14.08 0.69 17.33
CA PRO A 188 -14.51 -0.57 17.97
C PRO A 188 -16.00 -0.89 17.85
N HIS A 189 -16.78 -0.09 17.11
CA HIS A 189 -18.17 -0.45 16.82
C HIS A 189 -18.22 -1.78 16.03
N ARG A 190 -19.14 -2.67 16.41
CA ARG A 190 -19.15 -4.07 15.94
C ARG A 190 -19.67 -4.25 14.50
N GLN A 191 -20.27 -3.22 13.93
CA GLN A 191 -20.85 -3.30 12.59
C GLN A 191 -19.76 -3.44 11.52
N ARG A 192 -19.98 -4.40 10.63
CA ARG A 192 -19.18 -4.61 9.42
C ARG A 192 -19.97 -4.11 8.22
N TYR A 193 -19.24 -3.63 7.22
CA TYR A 193 -19.81 -3.09 6.00
C TYR A 193 -19.33 -3.93 4.83
N GLU A 194 -20.27 -4.42 4.04
CA GLU A 194 -20.01 -5.27 2.88
C GLU A 194 -20.90 -4.94 1.68
N THR A 195 -20.37 -5.23 0.50
CA THR A 195 -21.06 -5.25 -0.78
C THR A 195 -20.51 -6.46 -1.52
N VAL A 196 -21.30 -7.53 -1.61
CA VAL A 196 -20.79 -8.85 -1.98
C VAL A 196 -20.56 -8.96 -3.49
N LEU A 197 -19.42 -8.44 -3.96
CA LEU A 197 -18.90 -8.66 -5.30
C LEU A 197 -17.95 -9.88 -5.34
N ILE A 198 -17.14 -10.04 -4.30
CA ILE A 198 -16.17 -11.13 -4.12
C ILE A 198 -16.72 -12.12 -3.10
N LYS A 199 -17.20 -13.27 -3.60
CA LYS A 199 -17.83 -14.31 -2.76
C LYS A 199 -16.91 -14.94 -1.72
N HIS A 200 -15.62 -15.09 -2.05
CA HIS A 200 -14.56 -15.58 -1.17
C HIS A 200 -13.21 -15.11 -1.74
N THR A 201 -12.21 -14.99 -0.88
CA THR A 201 -10.85 -14.60 -1.26
C THR A 201 -10.27 -15.54 -2.32
N GLY A 202 -9.71 -14.98 -3.39
CA GLY A 202 -9.09 -15.72 -4.48
C GLY A 202 -10.08 -16.28 -5.50
N ASN A 203 -11.35 -15.85 -5.50
CA ASN A 203 -12.32 -16.33 -6.48
C ASN A 203 -11.98 -15.88 -7.92
N LYS A 204 -12.69 -16.44 -8.91
CA LYS A 204 -12.46 -16.11 -10.33
C LYS A 204 -12.74 -14.65 -10.68
N VAL A 205 -13.69 -13.99 -10.02
CA VAL A 205 -14.02 -12.58 -10.28
C VAL A 205 -12.85 -11.70 -9.86
N GLU A 206 -12.32 -11.93 -8.65
CA GLU A 206 -11.15 -11.22 -8.14
C GLU A 206 -9.92 -11.44 -9.04
N THR A 207 -9.57 -12.70 -9.29
CA THR A 207 -8.30 -13.06 -9.94
C THR A 207 -8.30 -12.90 -11.45
N LYS A 208 -9.42 -13.14 -12.13
CA LYS A 208 -9.50 -13.14 -13.61
C LYS A 208 -10.19 -11.91 -14.19
N VAL A 209 -10.86 -11.09 -13.39
CA VAL A 209 -11.57 -9.90 -13.87
C VAL A 209 -11.03 -8.64 -13.19
N LEU A 210 -11.18 -8.52 -11.88
CA LEU A 210 -10.84 -7.30 -11.15
C LEU A 210 -9.34 -7.00 -11.22
N VAL A 211 -8.49 -7.97 -10.85
CA VAL A 211 -7.02 -7.75 -10.86
C VAL A 211 -6.50 -7.37 -12.26
N PRO A 212 -6.79 -8.12 -13.35
CA PRO A 212 -6.34 -7.71 -14.69
C PRO A 212 -6.87 -6.34 -15.11
N LEU A 213 -8.16 -6.05 -14.85
CA LEU A 213 -8.77 -4.77 -15.19
C LEU A 213 -8.08 -3.61 -14.47
N MET A 214 -7.87 -3.73 -13.15
CA MET A 214 -7.20 -2.71 -12.35
C MET A 214 -5.74 -2.53 -12.78
N SER A 215 -5.02 -3.61 -13.13
CA SER A 215 -3.66 -3.51 -13.66
C SER A 215 -3.59 -2.77 -14.99
N VAL A 216 -4.48 -3.09 -15.94
CA VAL A 216 -4.56 -2.40 -17.24
C VAL A 216 -4.94 -0.93 -17.03
N ALA A 217 -5.92 -0.65 -16.16
CA ALA A 217 -6.30 0.71 -15.81
C ALA A 217 -5.13 1.48 -15.19
N THR A 218 -4.36 0.87 -14.28
CA THR A 218 -3.17 1.50 -13.67
C THR A 218 -2.15 1.88 -14.74
N VAL A 219 -1.81 0.97 -15.65
CA VAL A 219 -0.86 1.24 -16.74
C VAL A 219 -1.36 2.34 -17.66
N ALA A 220 -2.65 2.31 -18.04
CA ALA A 220 -3.25 3.34 -18.87
C ALA A 220 -3.23 4.72 -18.19
N LEU A 221 -3.59 4.78 -16.91
CA LEU A 221 -3.56 6.01 -16.12
C LEU A 221 -2.14 6.57 -16.06
N LEU A 222 -1.14 5.76 -15.69
CA LEU A 222 0.26 6.18 -15.64
C LEU A 222 0.79 6.65 -17.00
N TRP A 223 0.36 6.01 -18.08
CA TRP A 223 0.71 6.45 -19.43
C TRP A 223 0.28 7.90 -19.66
N PHE A 224 -0.98 8.23 -19.37
CA PHE A 224 -1.51 9.57 -19.60
C PHE A 224 -1.00 10.60 -18.58
N THR A 225 -0.73 10.21 -17.34
CA THR A 225 -0.45 11.14 -16.24
C THR A 225 1.01 11.33 -15.92
N ALA A 226 1.89 10.41 -16.34
CA ALA A 226 3.31 10.45 -15.98
C ALA A 226 4.27 10.16 -17.14
N LEU A 227 3.85 9.45 -18.19
CA LEU A 227 4.77 8.98 -19.24
C LEU A 227 4.54 9.61 -20.62
N SER A 228 3.38 10.24 -20.85
CA SER A 228 3.07 10.79 -22.17
C SER A 228 4.06 11.90 -22.55
N PRO A 229 4.47 12.01 -23.83
CA PRO A 229 5.44 13.04 -24.26
C PRO A 229 5.01 14.46 -23.95
N THR A 230 3.70 14.70 -23.88
CA THR A 230 3.10 15.98 -23.49
C THR A 230 3.29 16.35 -22.01
N VAL A 231 3.60 15.36 -21.17
CA VAL A 231 3.79 15.51 -19.72
C VAL A 231 5.28 15.55 -19.34
N VAL A 232 6.14 14.89 -20.13
CA VAL A 232 7.59 14.76 -19.85
C VAL A 232 8.43 15.83 -20.57
N GLY A 233 7.82 16.58 -21.49
CA GLY A 233 8.47 17.61 -22.33
C GLY A 233 8.56 19.00 -21.72
#